data_AF-A0A1E3HM45-F1
#
_entry.id   AF-A0A1E3HM45-F1
#
_cell.length_a   1.000
_cell.length_b   1.000
_cell.length_c   1.000
_cell.angle_alpha   90.00
_cell.angle_beta   90.00
_cell.angle_gamma   90.00
#
_symmetry.space_group_name_H-M   'P 1'
#
loop_
_entity.id
_entity.type
_entity.pdbx_description
1 polymer ?
#
loop_
_entity_poly.entity_id
_entity_poly.type
_entity_poly.pdbx_seq_one_letter_code
_entity_poly.pdbx_strand_id
1 'polypeptide(L)'
;MVAPDWQNIPNASDHLKWYQNKGTIKLNFFLSVIFVGMFLNGYDGSLISGLQSSDYWNEDLNYPEGARLGLLNAIGYISGFLVGPVITYIDEQWGRRWGIRFYGVTILVGAVIGCIAGASGASGNAGYGLFLAGRFIIGLGLTSFLMTSLAVVQEITHPRTREVIAASWNSYYILGNVIAAWVVFGCSYITSSWNWRIPYMIQVPIALYLLIAVQFVPETPRFLMDKGRVDECFDFLVEYHGNGNRQDPLVLFEFEEMKEAIAMEKEAKAQKWSIILKDRSNRHRLGLTLLMTFLTNLSGNSIIYFYYTIVFDSVGITDATTQTGINAGLAFFTWFCQLGAVWTGKYIGRRKIILWVWAFLLFSLVGLCASSGVYYKTENGNTSAGIATVALVWIYLGFFNFACPILYSCTSASTQGCSHANPW
;
A
#
# COMPACT_ATOMS: atom_id res chain seq x y z
N MET A 1 0.15 38.64 3.14
CA MET A 1 1.34 38.47 2.27
C MET A 1 1.27 37.03 1.76
N VAL A 2 1.29 36.82 0.46
CA VAL A 2 1.29 35.47 -0.12
C VAL A 2 2.62 34.84 0.29
N ALA A 3 2.59 33.79 1.11
CA ALA A 3 3.81 33.05 1.46
C ALA A 3 4.51 32.63 0.16
N PRO A 4 5.84 32.81 0.05
CA PRO A 4 6.56 32.43 -1.16
C PRO A 4 6.28 30.96 -1.46
N ASP A 5 5.83 30.68 -2.69
CA ASP A 5 5.60 29.31 -3.14
C ASP A 5 6.93 28.55 -3.02
N TRP A 6 6.96 27.49 -2.22
CA TRP A 6 8.16 26.69 -1.91
C TRP A 6 8.86 26.17 -3.19
N GLN A 7 8.12 26.13 -4.31
CA GLN A 7 8.63 25.78 -5.64
C GLN A 7 9.64 26.80 -6.20
N ASN A 8 9.56 28.06 -5.79
CA ASN A 8 10.37 29.16 -6.33
C ASN A 8 11.55 29.56 -5.44
N ILE A 9 11.72 28.91 -4.28
CA ILE A 9 12.82 29.20 -3.35
C ILE A 9 14.09 28.52 -3.89
N PRO A 10 15.20 29.26 -4.10
CA PRO A 10 16.44 28.70 -4.61
C PRO A 10 17.03 27.72 -3.60
N ASN A 11 17.40 26.52 -4.06
CA ASN A 11 18.15 25.54 -3.27
C ASN A 11 19.57 25.43 -3.83
N ALA A 12 20.56 25.30 -2.94
CA ALA A 12 21.96 25.14 -3.27
C ALA A 12 22.24 23.96 -4.21
N SER A 13 21.32 23.00 -4.32
CA SER A 13 21.41 21.82 -5.17
C SER A 13 20.67 21.90 -6.51
N ASP A 14 20.03 23.04 -6.83
CA ASP A 14 19.20 23.19 -8.04
C ASP A 14 19.96 23.07 -9.36
N HIS A 15 21.25 23.36 -9.33
CA HIS A 15 22.14 23.24 -10.49
C HIS A 15 22.68 21.81 -10.68
N LEU A 16 22.48 20.91 -9.71
CA LEU A 16 22.98 19.53 -9.74
C LEU A 16 21.88 18.58 -10.23
N LYS A 17 22.26 17.63 -11.07
CA LYS A 17 21.36 16.53 -11.42
C LYS A 17 21.15 15.62 -10.20
N TRP A 18 20.00 14.95 -10.12
CA TRP A 18 19.62 14.14 -8.95
C TRP A 18 20.66 13.09 -8.53
N TYR A 19 21.42 12.52 -9.48
CA TYR A 19 22.49 11.54 -9.23
C TYR A 19 23.83 12.14 -8.80
N GLN A 20 23.95 13.47 -8.77
CA GLN A 20 25.14 14.19 -8.29
C GLN A 20 24.93 14.74 -6.87
N ASN A 21 23.67 14.82 -6.42
CA ASN A 21 23.33 15.28 -5.08
C ASN A 21 23.45 14.13 -4.06
N LYS A 22 24.52 14.15 -3.26
CA LYS A 22 24.80 13.13 -2.25
C LYS A 22 23.71 13.05 -1.18
N GLY A 23 23.16 14.19 -0.75
CA GLY A 23 22.06 14.25 0.21
C GLY A 23 20.82 13.52 -0.31
N THR A 24 20.40 13.82 -1.54
CA THR A 24 19.25 13.17 -2.18
C THR A 24 19.46 11.67 -2.43
N ILE A 25 20.67 11.23 -2.77
CA ILE A 25 20.96 9.79 -2.96
C ILE A 25 20.83 9.02 -1.65
N LYS A 26 21.42 9.53 -0.55
CA LYS A 26 21.28 8.92 0.77
C LYS A 26 19.80 8.86 1.19
N LEU A 27 19.07 9.95 0.96
CA LEU A 27 17.63 10.04 1.25
C LEU A 27 16.82 8.99 0.47
N ASN A 28 17.07 8.87 -0.83
CA ASN A 28 16.43 7.90 -1.70
C ASN A 28 16.74 6.46 -1.29
N PHE A 29 17.96 6.20 -0.81
CA PHE A 29 18.32 4.89 -0.25
C PHE A 29 17.46 4.57 0.98
N PHE A 30 17.28 5.50 1.91
CA PHE A 30 16.40 5.28 3.07
C PHE A 30 14.92 5.12 2.68
N LEU A 31 14.43 5.89 1.73
CA LEU A 31 13.08 5.74 1.19
C LEU A 31 12.89 4.37 0.52
N SER A 32 13.91 3.83 -0.13
CA SER A 32 13.86 2.50 -0.74
C SER A 32 13.62 1.39 0.30
N VAL A 33 14.17 1.53 1.52
CA VAL A 33 13.92 0.58 2.62
C VAL A 33 12.43 0.57 3.00
N ILE A 34 11.81 1.75 3.07
CA ILE A 34 10.38 1.88 3.37
C ILE A 34 9.54 1.29 2.23
N PHE A 35 9.98 1.48 0.98
CA PHE A 35 9.33 0.91 -0.19
C PHE A 35 9.41 -0.62 -0.23
N VAL A 36 10.47 -1.23 0.30
CA VAL A 36 10.54 -2.69 0.48
C VAL A 36 9.46 -3.19 1.43
N GLY A 37 9.09 -2.44 2.47
CA GLY A 37 7.96 -2.79 3.32
C GLY A 37 6.62 -2.80 2.56
N MET A 38 6.44 -1.85 1.62
CA MET A 38 5.22 -1.78 0.79
C MET A 38 5.19 -2.88 -0.26
N PHE A 39 6.35 -3.20 -0.83
CA PHE A 39 6.55 -4.36 -1.68
C PHE A 39 6.15 -5.65 -0.94
N LEU A 40 6.60 -5.81 0.30
CA LEU A 40 6.29 -6.98 1.11
C LEU A 40 4.80 -7.07 1.44
N ASN A 41 4.13 -5.93 1.68
CA ASN A 41 2.69 -5.90 1.85
C ASN A 41 1.94 -6.35 0.58
N GLY A 42 2.35 -5.88 -0.61
CA GLY A 42 1.79 -6.35 -1.87
C GLY A 42 1.99 -7.85 -2.06
N TYR A 43 3.22 -8.31 -1.84
CA TYR A 43 3.57 -9.72 -1.93
C TYR A 43 2.67 -10.60 -1.05
N ASP A 44 2.48 -10.25 0.23
CA ASP A 44 1.58 -11.00 1.13
C ASP A 44 0.09 -10.91 0.73
N GLY A 45 -0.34 -9.75 0.22
CA GLY A 45 -1.71 -9.48 -0.18
C GLY A 45 -2.17 -10.28 -1.39
N SER A 46 -1.30 -10.54 -2.37
CA SER A 46 -1.65 -11.35 -3.54
C SER A 46 -1.37 -12.84 -3.38
N LEU A 47 -0.66 -13.26 -2.34
CA LEU A 47 -0.36 -14.68 -2.13
C LEU A 47 -1.63 -15.50 -1.90
N ILE A 48 -2.59 -15.08 -1.05
CA ILE A 48 -3.78 -15.92 -0.79
C ILE A 48 -4.54 -16.19 -2.09
N SER A 49 -4.72 -15.17 -2.94
CA SER A 49 -5.46 -15.34 -4.19
C SER A 49 -4.73 -16.24 -5.18
N GLY A 50 -3.39 -16.18 -5.24
CA GLY A 50 -2.58 -17.13 -6.00
C GLY A 50 -2.66 -18.56 -5.44
N LEU A 51 -2.55 -18.71 -4.12
CA LEU A 51 -2.51 -20.01 -3.45
C LEU A 51 -3.86 -20.75 -3.48
N GLN A 52 -4.97 -20.04 -3.61
CA GLN A 52 -6.30 -20.64 -3.79
C GLN A 52 -6.39 -21.56 -5.02
N SER A 53 -5.57 -21.32 -6.04
CA SER A 53 -5.50 -22.18 -7.24
C SER A 53 -4.69 -23.46 -7.04
N SER A 54 -3.99 -23.62 -5.91
CA SER A 54 -3.15 -24.79 -5.65
C SER A 54 -3.92 -25.87 -4.90
N ASP A 55 -4.02 -27.07 -5.50
CA ASP A 55 -4.68 -28.22 -4.86
C ASP A 55 -4.02 -28.62 -3.53
N TYR A 56 -2.68 -28.57 -3.46
CA TYR A 56 -1.93 -28.88 -2.24
C TYR A 56 -2.23 -27.91 -1.08
N TRP A 57 -2.46 -26.63 -1.39
CA TRP A 57 -2.84 -25.64 -0.38
C TRP A 57 -4.24 -25.92 0.17
N ASN A 58 -5.17 -26.29 -0.72
CA ASN A 58 -6.52 -26.70 -0.33
C ASN A 58 -6.51 -27.97 0.52
N GLU A 59 -5.72 -28.98 0.15
CA GLU A 59 -5.56 -30.21 0.93
C GLU A 59 -4.97 -29.96 2.33
N ASP A 60 -3.87 -29.20 2.41
CA ASP A 60 -3.18 -28.92 3.67
C ASP A 60 -4.07 -28.14 4.66
N LEU A 61 -4.95 -27.27 4.15
CA LEU A 61 -5.87 -26.45 4.95
C LEU A 61 -7.28 -27.02 5.11
N ASN A 62 -7.51 -28.27 4.67
CA ASN A 62 -8.81 -28.93 4.75
C ASN A 62 -9.94 -28.19 4.00
N TYR A 63 -9.67 -27.84 2.74
CA TYR A 63 -10.58 -27.21 1.78
C TYR A 63 -11.36 -26.01 2.37
N PRO A 64 -10.69 -24.86 2.58
CA PRO A 64 -11.35 -23.68 3.12
C PRO A 64 -12.34 -23.11 2.11
N GLU A 65 -13.64 -23.35 2.31
CA GLU A 65 -14.72 -22.82 1.48
C GLU A 65 -15.56 -21.75 2.20
N GLY A 66 -16.19 -20.87 1.40
CA GLY A 66 -17.18 -19.88 1.86
C GLY A 66 -16.69 -19.01 3.02
N ALA A 67 -17.31 -19.17 4.20
CA ALA A 67 -17.00 -18.39 5.39
C ALA A 67 -15.56 -18.57 5.89
N ARG A 68 -14.97 -19.77 5.75
CA ARG A 68 -13.59 -20.03 6.19
C ARG A 68 -12.57 -19.32 5.31
N LEU A 69 -12.79 -19.29 4.00
CA LEU A 69 -11.95 -18.58 3.05
C LEU A 69 -12.09 -17.06 3.21
N GLY A 70 -13.32 -16.59 3.40
CA GLY A 70 -13.59 -15.18 3.70
C GLY A 70 -12.88 -14.72 4.96
N LEU A 71 -12.89 -15.54 6.02
CA LEU A 71 -12.18 -15.24 7.26
C LEU A 71 -10.65 -15.19 7.06
N LEU A 72 -10.05 -16.07 6.25
CA LEU A 72 -8.61 -16.03 5.95
C LEU A 72 -8.18 -14.71 5.29
N ASN A 73 -9.00 -14.18 4.37
CA ASN A 73 -8.74 -12.89 3.73
C ASN A 73 -9.02 -11.72 4.68
N ALA A 74 -10.06 -11.81 5.52
CA ALA A 74 -10.48 -10.72 6.40
C ALA A 74 -9.64 -10.59 7.68
N ILE A 75 -9.09 -11.70 8.21
CA ILE A 75 -8.49 -11.73 9.54
C ILE A 75 -7.33 -10.73 9.68
N GLY A 76 -6.52 -10.55 8.63
CA GLY A 76 -5.39 -9.61 8.64
C GLY A 76 -5.84 -8.15 8.82
N TYR A 77 -6.95 -7.78 8.18
CA TYR A 77 -7.54 -6.45 8.33
C TYR A 77 -8.24 -6.27 9.68
N ILE A 78 -8.92 -7.31 10.18
CA ILE A 78 -9.58 -7.30 11.49
C ILE A 78 -8.55 -7.12 12.60
N SER A 79 -7.45 -7.88 12.57
CA SER A 79 -6.36 -7.73 13.55
C SER A 79 -5.75 -6.34 13.50
N GLY A 80 -5.57 -5.79 12.30
CA GLY A 80 -5.01 -4.45 12.13
C GLY A 80 -5.87 -3.34 12.72
N PHE A 81 -7.20 -3.45 12.58
CA PHE A 81 -8.16 -2.51 13.17
C PHE A 81 -8.05 -2.45 14.71
N LEU A 82 -7.81 -3.58 15.36
CA LEU A 82 -7.70 -3.66 16.82
C LEU A 82 -6.45 -2.94 17.37
N VAL A 83 -5.35 -2.95 16.61
CA VAL A 83 -4.06 -2.40 17.08
C VAL A 83 -3.84 -0.95 16.65
N GLY A 84 -4.54 -0.47 15.62
CA GLY A 84 -4.38 0.87 15.06
C GLY A 84 -4.24 2.00 16.11
N PRO A 85 -5.15 2.15 17.09
CA PRO A 85 -5.05 3.18 18.12
C PRO A 85 -3.82 3.05 19.02
N VAL A 86 -3.44 1.81 19.37
CA VAL A 86 -2.28 1.55 20.24
C VAL A 86 -0.99 1.91 19.51
N ILE A 87 -0.88 1.56 18.23
CA ILE A 87 0.28 1.93 17.41
C ILE A 87 0.39 3.43 17.25
N THR A 88 -0.71 4.14 17.00
CA THR A 88 -0.64 5.60 16.84
C THR A 88 -0.05 6.27 18.07
N TYR A 89 -0.38 5.77 19.26
CA TYR A 89 0.23 6.24 20.50
C TYR A 89 1.74 5.89 20.58
N ILE A 90 2.12 4.68 20.21
CA ILE A 90 3.53 4.25 20.19
C ILE A 90 4.36 5.09 19.22
N ASP A 91 3.86 5.33 18.01
CA ASP A 91 4.55 6.11 16.98
C ASP A 91 4.75 7.57 17.40
N GLU A 92 3.78 8.17 18.09
CA GLU A 92 3.89 9.53 18.63
C GLU A 92 4.86 9.60 19.82
N GLN A 93 4.97 8.54 20.62
CA GLN A 93 5.82 8.54 21.81
C GLN A 93 7.27 8.15 21.54
N TRP A 94 7.48 7.07 20.80
CA TRP A 94 8.78 6.44 20.62
C TRP A 94 9.38 6.63 19.22
N GLY A 95 8.61 7.12 18.26
CA GLY A 95 9.06 7.43 16.91
C GLY A 95 8.46 6.52 15.85
N ARG A 96 8.49 7.00 14.62
CA ARG A 96 7.93 6.34 13.43
C ARG A 96 8.72 5.10 13.02
N ARG A 97 9.98 4.95 13.43
CA ARG A 97 10.74 3.71 13.15
C ARG A 97 10.18 2.49 13.86
N TRP A 98 9.55 2.64 15.02
CA TRP A 98 9.04 1.49 15.78
C TRP A 98 7.85 0.81 15.12
N GLY A 99 6.94 1.57 14.50
CA GLY A 99 5.84 0.99 13.73
C GLY A 99 6.32 0.11 12.57
N ILE A 100 7.37 0.55 11.85
CA ILE A 100 7.95 -0.24 10.75
C ILE A 100 8.67 -1.49 11.28
N ARG A 101 9.38 -1.39 12.41
CA ARG A 101 10.02 -2.55 13.06
C ARG A 101 8.99 -3.57 13.53
N PHE A 102 7.90 -3.10 14.14
CA PHE A 102 6.82 -3.94 14.61
C PHE A 102 6.26 -4.78 13.46
N TYR A 103 6.00 -4.15 12.31
CA TYR A 103 5.59 -4.87 11.09
C TYR A 103 6.60 -5.92 10.63
N GLY A 104 7.89 -5.58 10.59
CA GLY A 104 8.94 -6.52 10.22
C GLY A 104 8.99 -7.76 11.12
N VAL A 105 8.77 -7.59 12.44
CA VAL A 105 8.74 -8.71 13.39
C VAL A 105 7.47 -9.54 13.20
N THR A 106 6.31 -8.90 13.11
CA THR A 106 5.04 -9.61 12.95
C THR A 106 4.98 -10.38 11.66
N ILE A 107 5.51 -9.84 10.56
CA ILE A 107 5.48 -10.55 9.29
C ILE A 107 6.48 -11.71 9.26
N LEU A 108 7.66 -11.55 9.87
CA LEU A 108 8.61 -12.64 10.02
C LEU A 108 8.01 -13.80 10.81
N VAL A 109 7.43 -13.51 11.98
CA VAL A 109 6.82 -14.53 12.86
C VAL A 109 5.60 -15.16 12.19
N GLY A 110 4.73 -14.35 11.59
CA GLY A 110 3.53 -14.83 10.92
C GLY A 110 3.82 -15.67 9.67
N ALA A 111 4.82 -15.29 8.86
CA ALA A 111 5.25 -16.07 7.70
C ALA A 111 5.84 -17.43 8.10
N VAL A 112 6.61 -17.49 9.20
CA VAL A 112 7.13 -18.76 9.73
C VAL A 112 6.00 -19.65 10.24
N ILE A 113 5.07 -19.10 11.03
CA ILE A 113 3.92 -19.86 11.57
C ILE A 113 3.02 -20.37 10.44
N GLY A 114 2.72 -19.53 9.45
CA GLY A 114 1.89 -19.95 8.31
C GLY A 114 2.58 -20.98 7.42
N CYS A 115 3.91 -21.01 7.32
CA CYS A 115 4.62 -22.06 6.60
C CYS A 115 4.56 -23.42 7.32
N ILE A 116 4.55 -23.41 8.66
CA ILE A 116 4.43 -24.63 9.48
C ILE A 116 3.05 -25.29 9.28
N ALA A 117 2.02 -24.52 8.90
CA ALA A 117 0.67 -25.03 8.66
C ALA A 117 0.60 -26.17 7.62
N GLY A 118 1.47 -26.17 6.61
CA GLY A 118 1.53 -27.24 5.61
C GLY A 118 2.37 -28.45 6.01
N ALA A 119 3.01 -28.43 7.18
CA ALA A 119 3.95 -29.50 7.55
C ALA A 119 3.16 -30.78 7.77
N SER A 120 3.75 -31.92 7.41
CA SER A 120 3.07 -33.23 7.44
C SER A 120 2.50 -33.63 8.81
N GLY A 121 2.94 -32.97 9.89
CA GLY A 121 2.40 -33.16 11.24
C GLY A 121 1.29 -32.16 11.67
N ALA A 122 0.96 -31.18 10.83
CA ALA A 122 0.00 -30.11 11.13
C ALA A 122 -1.15 -30.01 10.12
N SER A 123 -1.16 -30.78 9.02
CA SER A 123 -2.22 -30.74 8.01
C SER A 123 -3.63 -30.99 8.59
N GLY A 124 -4.65 -30.39 7.96
CA GLY A 124 -6.04 -30.50 8.40
C GLY A 124 -6.53 -29.29 9.21
N ASN A 125 -7.37 -29.53 10.22
CA ASN A 125 -7.91 -28.43 11.05
C ASN A 125 -6.84 -27.67 11.84
N ALA A 126 -5.75 -28.34 12.23
CA ALA A 126 -4.62 -27.70 12.90
C ALA A 126 -3.86 -26.75 11.95
N GLY A 127 -3.72 -27.13 10.69
CA GLY A 127 -3.06 -26.35 9.64
C GLY A 127 -3.85 -25.08 9.33
N TYR A 128 -5.17 -25.20 9.19
CA TYR A 128 -6.05 -24.03 9.07
C TYR A 128 -5.89 -23.06 10.25
N GLY A 129 -5.87 -23.57 11.49
CA GLY A 129 -5.68 -22.74 12.69
C GLY A 129 -4.34 -22.02 12.73
N LEU A 130 -3.24 -22.72 12.38
CA LEU A 130 -1.90 -22.14 12.33
C LEU A 130 -1.78 -21.09 11.22
N PHE A 131 -2.35 -21.35 10.04
CA PHE A 131 -2.34 -20.38 8.95
C PHE A 131 -3.17 -19.13 9.30
N LEU A 132 -4.34 -19.32 9.93
CA LEU A 132 -5.17 -18.23 10.44
C LEU A 132 -4.44 -17.41 11.51
N ALA A 133 -3.74 -18.06 12.44
CA ALA A 133 -2.94 -17.40 13.47
C ALA A 133 -1.77 -16.61 12.88
N GLY A 134 -1.06 -17.18 11.89
CA GLY A 134 0.00 -16.49 11.16
C GLY A 134 -0.53 -15.22 10.49
N ARG A 135 -1.68 -15.31 9.82
CA ARG A 135 -2.35 -14.17 9.18
C ARG A 135 -2.82 -13.11 10.17
N PHE A 136 -3.35 -13.52 11.32
CA PHE A 136 -3.70 -12.60 12.41
C PHE A 136 -2.46 -11.82 12.87
N ILE A 137 -1.32 -12.49 13.09
CA ILE A 137 -0.08 -11.85 13.53
C ILE A 137 0.43 -10.86 12.48
N ILE A 138 0.50 -11.25 11.19
CA ILE A 138 0.89 -10.36 10.08
C ILE A 138 0.02 -9.09 10.09
N GLY A 139 -1.29 -9.27 10.25
CA GLY A 139 -2.24 -8.17 10.22
C GLY A 139 -2.10 -7.18 11.38
N LEU A 140 -1.65 -7.61 12.56
CA LEU A 140 -1.37 -6.70 13.68
C LEU A 140 -0.33 -5.64 13.29
N GLY A 141 0.73 -6.03 12.59
CA GLY A 141 1.77 -5.11 12.15
C GLY A 141 1.46 -4.40 10.84
N LEU A 142 0.61 -4.97 9.99
CA LEU A 142 0.29 -4.39 8.68
C LEU A 142 -0.31 -2.98 8.82
N THR A 143 -1.30 -2.80 9.69
CA THR A 143 -1.91 -1.49 9.91
C THR A 143 -0.90 -0.50 10.48
N SER A 144 0.02 -0.95 11.32
CA SER A 144 1.12 -0.13 11.79
C SER A 144 1.92 0.41 10.61
N PHE A 145 2.41 -0.50 9.77
CA PHE A 145 3.24 -0.13 8.64
C PHE A 145 2.53 0.85 7.71
N LEU A 146 1.29 0.59 7.30
CA LEU A 146 0.57 1.44 6.35
C LEU A 146 0.39 2.88 6.85
N MET A 147 0.12 3.05 8.16
CA MET A 147 -0.03 4.38 8.76
C MET A 147 1.32 5.10 8.87
N THR A 148 2.33 4.40 9.39
CA THR A 148 3.63 4.99 9.68
C THR A 148 4.45 5.23 8.42
N SER A 149 4.45 4.31 7.46
CA SER A 149 5.31 4.36 6.27
C SER A 149 4.97 5.54 5.38
N LEU A 150 3.68 5.82 5.15
CA LEU A 150 3.26 6.94 4.31
C LEU A 150 3.60 8.27 4.98
N ALA A 151 3.42 8.38 6.30
CA ALA A 151 3.83 9.56 7.06
C ALA A 151 5.34 9.80 6.96
N VAL A 152 6.16 8.76 7.14
CA VAL A 152 7.63 8.86 7.04
C VAL A 152 8.06 9.29 5.64
N VAL A 153 7.51 8.67 4.59
CA VAL A 153 7.81 9.05 3.20
C VAL A 153 7.49 10.52 2.98
N GLN A 154 6.39 11.02 3.53
CA GLN A 154 6.00 12.41 3.37
C GLN A 154 6.81 13.39 4.23
N GLU A 155 7.31 12.98 5.39
CA GLU A 155 8.06 13.85 6.30
C GLU A 155 9.56 13.92 5.96
N ILE A 156 10.11 12.88 5.32
CA ILE A 156 11.54 12.77 5.00
C ILE A 156 11.84 13.27 3.58
N THR A 157 10.88 13.20 2.66
CA THR A 157 11.16 13.50 1.24
C THR A 157 11.30 15.00 0.98
N HIS A 158 12.30 15.35 0.17
CA HIS A 158 12.50 16.69 -0.35
C HIS A 158 11.23 17.27 -1.02
N PRO A 159 10.80 18.51 -0.73
CA PRO A 159 9.50 19.06 -1.16
C PRO A 159 9.23 18.93 -2.66
N ARG A 160 10.25 19.21 -3.49
CA ARG A 160 10.17 19.16 -4.96
C ARG A 160 9.89 17.78 -5.56
N THR A 161 10.26 16.71 -4.87
CA THR A 161 10.04 15.33 -5.33
C THR A 161 8.99 14.59 -4.51
N ARG A 162 8.50 15.21 -3.42
CA ARG A 162 7.55 14.66 -2.45
C ARG A 162 6.31 14.05 -3.09
N GLU A 163 5.66 14.77 -4.00
CA GLU A 163 4.44 14.26 -4.65
C GLU A 163 4.69 13.00 -5.48
N VAL A 164 5.81 12.97 -6.20
CA VAL A 164 6.17 11.85 -7.09
C VAL A 164 6.54 10.62 -6.26
N ILE A 165 7.33 10.81 -5.21
CA ILE A 165 7.78 9.73 -4.33
C ILE A 165 6.61 9.17 -3.53
N ALA A 166 5.74 10.04 -3.01
CA ALA A 166 4.53 9.62 -2.31
C ALA A 166 3.55 8.86 -3.23
N ALA A 167 3.37 9.30 -4.48
CA ALA A 167 2.57 8.57 -5.46
C ALA A 167 3.21 7.23 -5.85
N SER A 168 4.55 7.19 -5.93
CA SER A 168 5.31 5.97 -6.25
C SER A 168 5.25 4.92 -5.14
N TRP A 169 5.02 5.31 -3.89
CA TRP A 169 4.90 4.38 -2.75
C TRP A 169 3.87 3.28 -3.03
N ASN A 170 2.68 3.64 -3.52
CA ASN A 170 1.64 2.66 -3.85
C ASN A 170 2.00 1.79 -5.08
N SER A 171 2.90 2.24 -5.96
CA SER A 171 3.38 1.42 -7.08
C SER A 171 4.23 0.24 -6.64
N TYR A 172 4.94 0.35 -5.51
CA TYR A 172 5.70 -0.76 -4.95
C TYR A 172 4.82 -1.86 -4.38
N TYR A 173 3.61 -1.54 -3.93
CA TYR A 173 2.60 -2.55 -3.56
C TYR A 173 2.25 -3.43 -4.76
N ILE A 174 1.93 -2.80 -5.90
CA ILE A 174 1.60 -3.54 -7.12
C ILE A 174 2.83 -4.30 -7.66
N LEU A 175 4.04 -3.75 -7.52
CA LEU A 175 5.27 -4.49 -7.83
C LEU A 175 5.41 -5.77 -6.98
N GLY A 176 5.06 -5.69 -5.69
CA GLY A 176 4.94 -6.85 -4.80
C GLY A 176 3.99 -7.90 -5.33
N ASN A 177 2.80 -7.46 -5.76
CA ASN A 177 1.78 -8.34 -6.34
C ASN A 177 2.29 -9.06 -7.59
N VAL A 178 3.00 -8.34 -8.47
CA VAL A 178 3.60 -8.89 -9.70
C VAL A 178 4.57 -10.01 -9.35
N ILE A 179 5.55 -9.73 -8.47
CA ILE A 179 6.57 -10.73 -8.13
C ILE A 179 5.93 -11.95 -7.45
N ALA A 180 4.96 -11.76 -6.55
CA ALA A 180 4.21 -12.86 -5.97
C ALA A 180 3.48 -13.71 -7.01
N ALA A 181 2.77 -13.08 -7.97
CA ALA A 181 2.04 -13.80 -9.00
C ALA A 181 2.98 -14.66 -9.87
N TRP A 182 4.16 -14.15 -10.24
CA TRP A 182 5.16 -14.92 -10.99
C TRP A 182 5.82 -16.02 -10.18
N VAL A 183 6.08 -15.79 -8.89
CA VAL A 183 6.63 -16.81 -8.01
C VAL A 183 5.63 -17.95 -7.83
N VAL A 184 4.34 -17.64 -7.63
CA VAL A 184 3.27 -18.66 -7.53
C VAL A 184 3.14 -19.42 -8.86
N PHE A 185 3.15 -18.72 -10.00
CA PHE A 185 3.15 -19.37 -11.31
C PHE A 185 4.35 -20.31 -11.50
N GLY A 186 5.56 -19.88 -11.13
CA GLY A 186 6.76 -20.72 -11.21
C GLY A 186 6.71 -21.93 -10.27
N CYS A 187 6.11 -21.78 -9.09
CA CYS A 187 5.95 -22.87 -8.13
C CYS A 187 4.79 -23.81 -8.47
N SER A 188 3.86 -23.39 -9.33
CA SER A 188 2.70 -24.21 -9.74
C SER A 188 3.10 -25.54 -10.39
N TYR A 189 4.29 -25.61 -11.00
CA TYR A 189 4.85 -26.84 -11.58
C TYR A 189 5.35 -27.86 -10.55
N ILE A 190 5.40 -27.50 -9.25
CA ILE A 190 5.88 -28.36 -8.18
C ILE A 190 4.75 -29.26 -7.68
N THR A 191 4.98 -30.58 -7.71
CA THR A 191 4.02 -31.62 -7.28
C THR A 191 4.17 -32.00 -5.80
N SER A 192 4.26 -31.00 -4.92
CA SER A 192 4.43 -31.20 -3.47
C SER A 192 3.84 -30.02 -2.69
N SER A 193 3.63 -30.18 -1.37
CA SER A 193 3.24 -29.09 -0.47
C SER A 193 4.22 -27.90 -0.48
N TRP A 194 5.43 -28.10 -0.99
CA TRP A 194 6.38 -27.01 -1.25
C TRP A 194 5.90 -25.99 -2.29
N ASN A 195 4.93 -26.34 -3.15
CA ASN A 195 4.34 -25.45 -4.16
C ASN A 195 3.88 -24.12 -3.52
N TRP A 196 3.12 -24.18 -2.43
CA TRP A 196 2.60 -22.97 -1.79
C TRP A 196 3.50 -22.44 -0.66
N ARG A 197 4.30 -23.31 -0.03
CA ARG A 197 5.21 -22.92 1.06
C ARG A 197 6.41 -22.11 0.59
N ILE A 198 6.98 -22.42 -0.58
CA ILE A 198 8.12 -21.68 -1.12
C ILE A 198 7.73 -20.20 -1.36
N PRO A 199 6.64 -19.88 -2.09
CA PRO A 199 6.14 -18.52 -2.21
C PRO A 199 5.91 -17.87 -0.84
N TYR A 200 5.36 -18.60 0.12
CA TYR A 200 5.11 -18.05 1.45
C TYR A 200 6.40 -17.73 2.23
N MET A 201 7.43 -18.58 2.15
CA MET A 201 8.70 -18.39 2.86
C MET A 201 9.59 -17.28 2.26
N ILE A 202 9.42 -16.92 1.00
CA ILE A 202 10.19 -15.82 0.37
C ILE A 202 9.99 -14.48 1.10
N GLN A 203 8.88 -14.32 1.82
CA GLN A 203 8.65 -13.18 2.70
C GLN A 203 9.69 -13.05 3.82
N VAL A 204 10.20 -14.17 4.36
CA VAL A 204 11.10 -14.20 5.52
C VAL A 204 12.42 -13.46 5.27
N PRO A 205 13.21 -13.75 4.21
CA PRO A 205 14.45 -13.01 3.95
C PRO A 205 14.21 -11.52 3.68
N ILE A 206 13.08 -11.17 3.06
CA ILE A 206 12.72 -9.77 2.77
C ILE A 206 12.34 -9.05 4.08
N ALA A 207 11.61 -9.71 4.97
CA ALA A 207 11.27 -9.21 6.30
C ALA A 207 12.53 -9.01 7.17
N LEU A 208 13.48 -9.96 7.12
CA LEU A 208 14.78 -9.83 7.79
C LEU A 208 15.57 -8.63 7.27
N TYR A 209 15.63 -8.46 5.95
CA TYR A 209 16.24 -7.28 5.34
C TYR A 209 15.59 -6.00 5.85
N LEU A 210 14.25 -5.92 5.86
CA LEU A 210 13.52 -4.76 6.36
C LEU A 210 13.87 -4.45 7.82
N LEU A 211 13.90 -5.47 8.68
CA LEU A 211 14.23 -5.33 10.10
C LEU A 211 15.63 -4.78 10.36
N ILE A 212 16.61 -5.23 9.57
CA ILE A 212 18.00 -4.77 9.68
C ILE A 212 18.13 -3.37 9.08
N ALA A 213 17.60 -3.16 7.87
CA ALA A 213 17.76 -1.92 7.12
C ALA A 213 17.08 -0.73 7.81
N VAL A 214 15.93 -0.93 8.46
CA VAL A 214 15.19 0.16 9.12
C VAL A 214 15.93 0.74 10.34
N GLN A 215 16.94 0.05 10.88
CA GLN A 215 17.77 0.58 11.96
C GLN A 215 18.62 1.76 11.50
N PHE A 216 19.01 1.77 10.21
CA PHE A 216 19.84 2.80 9.60
C PHE A 216 19.05 3.98 9.04
N VAL A 217 17.73 3.81 8.82
CA VAL A 217 16.86 4.88 8.34
C VAL A 217 16.75 5.95 9.42
N PRO A 218 17.03 7.25 9.14
CA PRO A 218 16.91 8.32 10.11
C PRO A 218 15.45 8.56 10.57
N GLU A 219 15.28 9.28 11.68
CA GLU A 219 13.96 9.56 12.24
C GLU A 219 13.39 10.77 11.50
N THR A 220 12.07 10.92 11.48
CA THR A 220 11.47 12.03 10.75
C THR A 220 11.81 13.37 11.41
N PRO A 221 12.12 14.42 10.63
CA PRO A 221 12.44 15.74 11.18
C PRO A 221 11.28 16.29 12.01
N ARG A 222 10.04 16.04 11.59
CA ARG A 222 8.83 16.42 12.31
C ARG A 222 8.72 15.77 13.70
N PHE A 223 9.05 14.48 13.84
CA PHE A 223 9.09 13.82 15.14
C PHE A 223 10.17 14.39 16.05
N LEU A 224 11.37 14.62 15.50
CA LEU A 224 12.48 15.23 16.25
C LEU A 224 12.08 16.61 16.81
N MET A 225 11.42 17.42 15.99
CA MET A 225 10.96 18.75 16.40
C MET A 225 9.81 18.69 17.43
N ASP A 226 8.87 17.75 17.31
CA ASP A 226 7.79 17.59 18.30
C ASP A 226 8.35 17.23 19.70
N LYS A 227 9.40 16.39 19.74
CA LYS A 227 10.14 15.99 20.95
C LYS A 227 11.12 17.05 21.48
N GLY A 228 11.22 18.21 20.83
CA GLY A 228 12.12 19.29 21.25
C GLY A 228 13.59 19.08 20.88
N ARG A 229 13.91 18.09 20.03
CA ARG A 229 15.27 17.86 19.49
C ARG A 229 15.48 18.73 18.25
N VAL A 230 15.43 20.04 18.46
CA VAL A 230 15.39 21.05 17.40
C VAL A 230 16.69 21.07 16.59
N ASP A 231 17.84 20.98 17.27
CA ASP A 231 19.15 21.00 16.61
C ASP A 231 19.34 19.79 15.67
N GLU A 232 18.93 18.60 16.10
CA GLU A 232 19.00 17.39 15.27
C GLU A 232 18.07 17.47 14.06
N CYS A 233 16.90 18.09 14.21
CA CYS A 233 16.01 18.35 13.09
C CYS A 233 16.67 19.30 12.08
N PHE A 234 17.32 20.37 12.54
CA PHE A 234 18.02 21.30 11.66
C PHE A 234 19.17 20.62 10.94
N ASP A 235 20.01 19.86 11.65
CA ASP A 235 21.13 19.14 11.07
C ASP A 235 20.68 18.10 10.04
N PHE A 236 19.54 17.44 10.27
CA PHE A 236 18.91 16.56 9.28
C PHE A 236 18.58 17.31 7.98
N LEU A 237 17.87 18.43 8.05
CA LEU A 237 17.49 19.20 6.87
C LEU A 237 18.71 19.73 6.12
N VAL A 238 19.73 20.18 6.85
CA VAL A 238 21.00 20.63 6.28
C VAL A 238 21.68 19.52 5.51
N GLU A 239 21.79 18.30 6.08
CA GLU A 239 22.45 17.18 5.41
C GLU A 239 21.68 16.70 4.17
N TYR A 240 20.36 16.50 4.30
CA TYR A 240 19.58 15.83 3.24
C TYR A 240 18.95 16.79 2.22
N HIS A 241 18.52 17.99 2.63
CA HIS A 241 17.84 18.96 1.76
C HIS A 241 18.78 20.09 1.30
N GLY A 242 19.68 20.54 2.18
CA GLY A 242 20.68 21.58 1.88
C GLY A 242 22.04 21.05 1.37
N ASN A 243 22.21 19.73 1.26
CA ASN A 243 23.47 19.07 0.86
C ASN A 243 24.70 19.58 1.63
N GLY A 244 24.52 19.85 2.93
CA GLY A 244 25.55 20.37 3.84
C GLY A 244 25.56 21.90 4.01
N ASN A 245 24.74 22.64 3.27
CA ASN A 245 24.67 24.10 3.39
C ASN A 245 23.65 24.53 4.46
N ARG A 246 24.15 25.09 5.57
CA ARG A 246 23.33 25.61 6.68
C ARG A 246 22.57 26.90 6.33
N GLN A 247 23.02 27.62 5.32
CA GLN A 247 22.44 28.90 4.90
C GLN A 247 21.55 28.75 3.66
N ASP A 248 21.18 27.52 3.30
CA ASP A 248 20.27 27.29 2.19
C ASP A 248 18.89 27.93 2.50
N PRO A 249 18.40 28.85 1.63
CA PRO A 249 17.10 29.49 1.82
C PRO A 249 15.94 28.50 1.93
N LEU A 250 16.00 27.35 1.24
CA LEU A 250 14.97 26.33 1.33
C LEU A 250 14.96 25.67 2.71
N VAL A 251 16.14 25.31 3.24
CA VAL A 251 16.25 24.64 4.54
C VAL A 251 15.75 25.54 5.67
N LEU A 252 16.11 26.82 5.63
CA LEU A 252 15.65 27.80 6.63
C LEU A 252 14.14 28.00 6.57
N PHE A 253 13.57 28.06 5.36
CA PHE A 253 12.14 28.16 5.15
C PHE A 253 11.39 26.93 5.68
N GLU A 254 11.82 25.72 5.32
CA GLU A 254 11.22 24.47 5.79
C GLU A 254 11.28 24.33 7.31
N PHE A 255 12.41 24.74 7.91
CA PHE A 255 12.59 24.67 9.35
C PHE A 255 11.62 25.59 10.10
N GLU A 256 11.44 26.84 9.64
CA GLU A 256 10.50 27.76 10.28
C GLU A 256 9.05 27.34 10.03
N GLU A 257 8.70 26.87 8.82
CA GLU A 257 7.37 26.33 8.50
C GLU A 257 7.01 25.16 9.42
N MET A 258 7.93 24.21 9.63
CA MET A 258 7.70 23.08 10.54
C MET A 258 7.52 23.53 11.99
N LYS A 259 8.29 24.52 12.43
CA LYS A 259 8.22 25.06 13.80
C LYS A 259 6.89 25.76 14.06
N GLU A 260 6.43 26.58 13.12
CA GLU A 260 5.11 27.21 13.17
C GLU A 260 3.99 26.14 13.16
N ALA A 261 4.08 25.15 12.27
CA ALA A 261 3.09 24.07 12.19
C ALA A 261 2.98 23.28 13.49
N ILE A 262 4.11 22.92 14.12
CA ILE A 262 4.13 22.18 15.39
C ILE A 262 3.64 23.05 16.55
N ALA A 263 3.94 24.35 16.56
CA ALA A 263 3.41 25.27 17.56
C ALA A 263 1.87 25.34 17.50
N MET A 264 1.31 25.52 16.31
CA MET A 264 -0.13 25.50 16.08
C MET A 264 -0.74 24.14 16.46
N GLU A 265 -0.08 23.03 16.16
CA GLU A 265 -0.55 21.70 16.54
C GLU A 265 -0.50 21.46 18.04
N LYS A 266 0.49 21.97 18.77
CA LYS A 266 0.56 21.86 20.23
C LYS A 266 -0.55 22.66 20.91
N GLU A 267 -0.87 23.84 20.37
CA GLU A 267 -2.01 24.64 20.80
C GLU A 267 -3.35 23.93 20.51
N ALA A 268 -3.45 23.25 19.36
CA ALA A 268 -4.64 22.49 18.97
C ALA A 268 -4.78 21.14 19.69
N LYS A 269 -3.68 20.43 20.00
CA LYS A 269 -3.65 19.13 20.73
C LYS A 269 -4.19 19.24 22.15
N ALA A 270 -4.24 20.44 22.73
CA ALA A 270 -4.93 20.71 23.99
C ALA A 270 -6.46 20.46 23.89
N GLN A 271 -7.00 20.29 22.69
CA GLN A 271 -8.41 20.07 22.44
C GLN A 271 -8.75 18.58 22.32
N LYS A 272 -9.86 18.17 22.94
CA LYS A 272 -10.36 16.78 22.92
C LYS A 272 -10.81 16.38 21.51
N TRP A 273 -10.66 15.08 21.16
CA TRP A 273 -11.16 14.41 19.93
C TRP A 273 -12.60 14.81 19.51
N SER A 274 -13.42 15.29 20.45
CA SER A 274 -14.72 15.91 20.22
C SER A 274 -14.73 17.08 19.21
N ILE A 275 -13.60 17.76 18.95
CA ILE A 275 -13.55 18.86 17.97
C ILE A 275 -13.84 18.39 16.55
N ILE A 276 -13.43 17.16 16.22
CA ILE A 276 -13.66 16.57 14.90
C ILE A 276 -15.17 16.56 14.58
N LEU A 277 -16.01 16.37 15.60
CA LEU A 277 -17.47 16.35 15.47
C LEU A 277 -18.15 17.70 15.73
N LYS A 278 -17.47 18.67 16.37
CA LYS A 278 -18.06 19.99 16.67
C LYS A 278 -18.08 20.91 15.46
N ASP A 279 -16.99 20.98 14.70
CA ASP A 279 -16.90 21.93 13.58
C ASP A 279 -17.55 21.42 12.30
N ARG A 280 -18.32 22.30 11.62
CA ARG A 280 -18.95 21.99 10.33
C ARG A 280 -17.91 21.64 9.25
N SER A 281 -16.78 22.35 9.24
CA SER A 281 -15.67 22.09 8.31
C SER A 281 -15.04 20.71 8.54
N ASN A 282 -14.76 20.37 9.80
CA ASN A 282 -14.16 19.08 10.16
C ASN A 282 -15.12 17.91 9.88
N ARG A 283 -16.42 18.06 10.16
CA ARG A 283 -17.44 17.07 9.78
C ARG A 283 -17.54 16.87 8.28
N HIS A 284 -17.47 17.94 7.49
CA HIS A 284 -17.50 17.83 6.04
C HIS A 284 -16.26 17.10 5.51
N ARG A 285 -15.07 17.41 6.04
CA ARG A 285 -13.82 16.70 5.70
C ARG A 285 -13.88 15.23 6.11
N LEU A 286 -14.32 14.93 7.33
CA LEU A 286 -14.50 13.56 7.81
C LEU A 286 -15.52 12.79 6.97
N GLY A 287 -16.64 13.41 6.63
CA GLY A 287 -17.65 12.83 5.75
C GLY A 287 -17.11 12.50 4.36
N LEU A 288 -16.32 13.39 3.76
CA LEU A 288 -15.66 13.13 2.48
C LEU A 288 -14.64 12.01 2.56
N THR A 289 -13.79 11.98 3.59
CA THR A 289 -12.80 10.91 3.76
C THR A 289 -13.48 9.56 3.97
N LEU A 290 -14.50 9.47 4.83
CA LEU A 290 -15.27 8.25 5.04
C LEU A 290 -15.96 7.80 3.75
N LEU A 291 -16.60 8.73 3.03
CA LEU A 291 -17.28 8.42 1.77
C LEU A 291 -16.30 7.93 0.72
N MET A 292 -15.14 8.58 0.57
CA MET A 292 -14.10 8.15 -0.36
C MET A 292 -13.58 6.75 -0.02
N THR A 293 -13.20 6.50 1.23
CA THR A 293 -12.72 5.18 1.66
C THR A 293 -13.80 4.10 1.49
N PHE A 294 -15.06 4.41 1.84
CA PHE A 294 -16.17 3.47 1.72
C PHE A 294 -16.49 3.16 0.26
N LEU A 295 -16.59 4.17 -0.62
CA LEU A 295 -16.87 3.98 -2.04
C LEU A 295 -15.74 3.24 -2.76
N THR A 296 -14.48 3.51 -2.43
CA THR A 296 -13.33 2.79 -3.01
C THR A 296 -13.32 1.31 -2.63
N ASN A 297 -13.79 0.93 -1.44
CA ASN A 297 -13.94 -0.48 -1.08
C ASN A 297 -15.22 -1.09 -1.70
N LEU A 298 -16.30 -0.32 -1.79
CA LEU A 298 -17.58 -0.75 -2.36
C LEU A 298 -17.51 -0.93 -3.88
N SER A 299 -16.50 -0.37 -4.57
CA SER A 299 -16.34 -0.52 -6.01
C SER A 299 -16.14 -1.98 -6.46
N GLY A 300 -15.89 -2.92 -5.54
CA GLY A 300 -15.73 -4.35 -5.83
C GLY A 300 -14.29 -4.76 -6.11
N ASN A 301 -13.32 -3.86 -5.94
CA ASN A 301 -11.92 -4.13 -6.22
C ASN A 301 -11.37 -5.32 -5.42
N SER A 302 -11.65 -5.38 -4.12
CA SER A 302 -11.19 -6.46 -3.24
C SER A 302 -11.75 -7.82 -3.65
N ILE A 303 -12.98 -7.86 -4.18
CA ILE A 303 -13.59 -9.12 -4.63
C ILE A 303 -12.82 -9.66 -5.83
N ILE A 304 -12.53 -8.80 -6.80
CA ILE A 304 -11.81 -9.17 -8.02
C ILE A 304 -10.37 -9.62 -7.68
N TYR A 305 -9.67 -8.92 -6.78
CA TYR A 305 -8.31 -9.29 -6.39
C TYR A 305 -8.22 -10.59 -5.58
N PHE A 306 -9.14 -10.82 -4.64
CA PHE A 306 -9.06 -11.97 -3.73
C PHE A 306 -9.69 -13.24 -4.27
N TYR A 307 -10.64 -13.13 -5.21
CA TYR A 307 -11.44 -14.25 -5.71
C TYR A 307 -11.36 -14.40 -7.24
N TYR A 308 -10.27 -13.93 -7.87
CA TYR A 308 -10.12 -14.04 -9.32
C TYR A 308 -10.15 -15.50 -9.80
N THR A 309 -9.64 -16.44 -9.00
CA THR A 309 -9.63 -17.88 -9.30
C THR A 309 -11.05 -18.40 -9.45
N ILE A 310 -11.92 -18.08 -8.49
CA ILE A 310 -13.35 -18.43 -8.51
C ILE A 310 -14.05 -17.81 -9.74
N VAL A 311 -13.71 -16.57 -10.10
CA VAL A 311 -14.25 -15.92 -11.30
C VAL A 311 -13.82 -16.68 -12.57
N PHE A 312 -12.56 -17.12 -12.67
CA PHE A 312 -12.06 -17.88 -13.81
C PHE A 312 -12.63 -19.29 -13.88
N ASP A 313 -12.80 -19.97 -12.74
CA ASP A 313 -13.49 -21.26 -12.66
C ASP A 313 -14.92 -21.15 -13.18
N SER A 314 -15.64 -20.09 -12.80
CA SER A 314 -17.02 -19.85 -13.26
C SER A 314 -17.15 -19.64 -14.78
N VAL A 315 -16.03 -19.32 -15.44
CA VAL A 315 -15.92 -19.09 -16.89
C VAL A 315 -15.33 -20.30 -17.62
N GLY A 316 -15.04 -21.39 -16.89
CA GLY A 316 -14.53 -22.64 -17.44
C GLY A 316 -13.02 -22.69 -17.62
N ILE A 317 -12.26 -21.75 -17.03
CA ILE A 317 -10.79 -21.81 -16.98
C ILE A 317 -10.42 -22.41 -15.63
N THR A 318 -10.27 -23.73 -15.56
CA THR A 318 -10.02 -24.47 -14.30
C THR A 318 -8.55 -24.86 -14.10
N ASP A 319 -7.72 -24.73 -15.13
CA ASP A 319 -6.31 -25.09 -15.03
C ASP A 319 -5.52 -24.07 -14.20
N ALA A 320 -4.95 -24.52 -13.08
CA ALA A 320 -4.22 -23.68 -12.12
C ALA A 320 -3.03 -22.95 -12.76
N THR A 321 -2.32 -23.60 -13.70
CA THR A 321 -1.18 -22.96 -14.39
C THR A 321 -1.66 -21.84 -15.31
N THR A 322 -2.78 -22.05 -16.01
CA THR A 322 -3.41 -21.03 -16.85
C THR A 322 -3.96 -19.87 -16.02
N GLN A 323 -4.64 -20.15 -14.90
CA GLN A 323 -5.17 -19.11 -14.01
C GLN A 323 -4.05 -18.23 -13.41
N THR A 324 -2.99 -18.86 -12.89
CA THR A 324 -1.85 -18.15 -12.30
C THR A 324 -1.06 -17.36 -13.35
N GLY A 325 -0.94 -17.89 -14.58
CA GLY A 325 -0.34 -17.18 -15.71
C GLY A 325 -1.13 -15.94 -16.15
N ILE A 326 -2.46 -16.03 -16.24
CA ILE A 326 -3.33 -14.89 -16.53
C ILE A 326 -3.21 -13.83 -15.43
N ASN A 327 -3.19 -14.25 -14.16
CA ASN A 327 -3.01 -13.34 -13.03
C ASN A 327 -1.64 -12.65 -13.07
N ALA A 328 -0.57 -13.36 -13.43
CA ALA A 328 0.76 -12.79 -13.55
C ALA A 328 0.83 -11.72 -14.67
N GLY A 329 0.16 -11.96 -15.80
CA GLY A 329 0.00 -10.97 -16.87
C GLY A 329 -0.83 -9.76 -16.44
N LEU A 330 -1.92 -10.00 -15.72
CA LEU A 330 -2.80 -8.97 -15.17
C LEU A 330 -2.06 -8.07 -14.16
N ALA A 331 -1.28 -8.67 -13.26
CA ALA A 331 -0.46 -7.95 -12.30
C ALA A 331 0.54 -7.04 -13.03
N PHE A 332 1.19 -7.53 -14.09
CA PHE A 332 2.08 -6.69 -14.91
C PHE A 332 1.34 -5.53 -15.57
N PHE A 333 0.17 -5.80 -16.18
CA PHE A 333 -0.65 -4.78 -16.81
C PHE A 333 -1.05 -3.67 -15.81
N THR A 334 -1.54 -4.05 -14.64
CA THR A 334 -1.92 -3.10 -13.59
C THR A 334 -0.73 -2.28 -13.07
N TRP A 335 0.46 -2.87 -12.99
CA TRP A 335 1.68 -2.14 -12.64
C TRP A 335 2.05 -1.08 -13.68
N PHE A 336 1.95 -1.38 -14.97
CA PHE A 336 2.17 -0.40 -16.03
C PHE A 336 1.14 0.74 -16.00
N CYS A 337 -0.14 0.42 -15.77
CA CYS A 337 -1.18 1.45 -15.59
C CYS A 337 -0.86 2.38 -14.42
N GLN A 338 -0.41 1.81 -13.29
CA GLN A 338 -0.02 2.57 -12.11
C GLN A 338 1.18 3.49 -12.37
N LEU A 339 2.22 3.01 -13.06
CA LEU A 339 3.36 3.84 -13.45
C LEU A 339 2.93 4.99 -14.38
N GLY A 340 2.03 4.70 -15.31
CA GLY A 340 1.40 5.71 -16.17
C GLY A 340 0.65 6.77 -15.36
N ALA A 341 -0.06 6.39 -14.29
CA ALA A 341 -0.76 7.32 -13.41
C ALA A 341 0.19 8.24 -12.63
N VAL A 342 1.30 7.71 -12.11
CA VAL A 342 2.32 8.52 -11.40
C VAL A 342 2.92 9.58 -12.34
N TRP A 343 3.15 9.22 -13.61
CA TRP A 343 3.71 10.14 -14.59
C TRP A 343 2.69 11.19 -15.08
N THR A 344 1.47 10.77 -15.38
CA THR A 344 0.40 11.64 -15.88
C THR A 344 -0.21 12.55 -14.81
N GLY A 345 -0.14 12.15 -13.54
CA GLY A 345 -0.63 12.93 -12.39
C GLY A 345 0.03 14.30 -12.24
N LYS A 346 1.21 14.53 -12.85
CA LYS A 346 1.86 15.85 -12.91
C LYS A 346 1.19 16.82 -13.87
N TYR A 347 0.55 16.31 -14.92
CA TYR A 347 0.04 17.10 -16.04
C TYR A 347 -1.48 17.23 -16.00
N ILE A 348 -2.17 16.22 -15.47
CA ILE A 348 -3.63 16.15 -15.45
C ILE A 348 -4.12 16.37 -14.02
N GLY A 349 -5.01 17.35 -13.84
CA GLY A 349 -5.59 17.65 -12.52
C GLY A 349 -6.30 16.43 -11.91
N ARG A 350 -6.03 16.19 -10.62
CA ARG A 350 -6.47 14.99 -9.86
C ARG A 350 -7.97 14.73 -9.94
N ARG A 351 -8.80 15.78 -9.87
CA ARG A 351 -10.27 15.68 -9.95
C ARG A 351 -10.75 15.13 -11.28
N LYS A 352 -10.15 15.54 -12.40
CA LYS A 352 -10.54 15.06 -13.73
C LYS A 352 -10.24 13.57 -13.83
N ILE A 353 -9.06 13.13 -13.40
CA ILE A 353 -8.66 11.72 -13.43
C ILE A 353 -9.66 10.86 -12.66
N ILE A 354 -10.00 11.25 -11.43
CA ILE A 354 -10.95 10.49 -10.60
C ILE A 354 -12.31 10.36 -11.30
N LEU A 355 -12.86 11.44 -11.85
CA LEU A 355 -14.17 11.41 -12.52
C LEU A 355 -14.16 10.52 -13.77
N TRP A 356 -13.11 10.59 -14.59
CA TRP A 356 -12.96 9.73 -15.76
C TRP A 356 -12.85 8.26 -15.36
N VAL A 357 -12.03 7.94 -14.35
CA VAL A 357 -11.85 6.56 -13.88
C VAL A 357 -13.17 5.97 -13.39
N TRP A 358 -13.95 6.70 -12.58
CA TRP A 358 -15.25 6.20 -12.12
C TRP A 358 -16.23 5.86 -13.25
N ALA A 359 -16.23 6.64 -14.34
CA ALA A 359 -17.05 6.34 -15.51
C ALA A 359 -16.62 5.04 -16.20
N PHE A 360 -15.31 4.83 -16.37
CA PHE A 360 -14.77 3.61 -16.96
C PHE A 360 -14.93 2.37 -16.05
N LEU A 361 -14.85 2.54 -14.73
CA LEU A 361 -15.15 1.48 -13.77
C LEU A 361 -16.61 1.04 -13.86
N LEU A 362 -17.54 1.98 -13.96
CA LEU A 362 -18.96 1.66 -14.13
C LEU A 362 -19.22 0.93 -15.45
N PHE A 363 -18.62 1.40 -16.55
CA PHE A 363 -18.74 0.76 -17.85
C PHE A 363 -18.21 -0.69 -17.84
N SER A 364 -17.03 -0.91 -17.26
CA SER A 364 -16.43 -2.25 -17.18
C SER A 364 -17.22 -3.20 -16.28
N LEU A 365 -17.77 -2.73 -15.15
CA LEU A 365 -18.63 -3.52 -14.29
C LEU A 365 -19.95 -3.92 -14.96
N VAL A 366 -20.61 -2.99 -15.68
CA VAL A 366 -21.83 -3.29 -16.44
C VAL A 366 -21.53 -4.32 -17.52
N GLY A 367 -20.40 -4.16 -18.24
CA GLY A 367 -19.93 -5.13 -19.22
C GLY A 367 -19.71 -6.51 -18.62
N LEU A 368 -19.06 -6.59 -17.45
CA LEU A 368 -18.76 -7.84 -16.75
C LEU A 368 -20.04 -8.56 -16.29
N CYS A 369 -21.03 -7.82 -15.77
CA CYS A 369 -22.34 -8.37 -15.43
C CYS A 369 -23.09 -8.89 -16.68
N ALA A 370 -23.01 -8.17 -17.80
CA ALA A 370 -23.65 -8.58 -19.04
C ALA A 370 -22.99 -9.83 -19.65
N SER A 371 -21.65 -9.88 -19.70
CA SER A 371 -20.90 -11.00 -20.29
C SER A 371 -21.04 -12.27 -19.46
N SER A 372 -20.94 -12.17 -18.14
CA SER A 372 -21.19 -13.30 -17.23
C SER A 372 -22.63 -13.81 -17.34
N GLY A 373 -23.62 -12.91 -17.37
CA GLY A 373 -25.03 -13.28 -17.54
C GLY A 373 -25.33 -14.01 -18.86
N VAL A 374 -24.65 -13.64 -19.96
CA VAL A 374 -24.76 -14.34 -21.25
C VAL A 374 -24.07 -15.70 -21.22
N TYR A 375 -22.92 -15.81 -20.53
CA TYR A 375 -22.22 -17.08 -20.36
C TYR A 375 -23.10 -18.11 -19.63
N TYR A 376 -23.74 -17.72 -18.52
CA TYR A 376 -24.64 -18.59 -17.75
C TYR A 376 -25.92 -19.02 -18.51
N LYS A 377 -26.40 -18.20 -19.45
CA LYS A 377 -27.60 -18.52 -20.24
C LYS A 377 -27.32 -19.42 -21.45
N THR A 378 -26.07 -19.63 -21.82
CA THR A 378 -25.70 -20.42 -23.00
C THR A 378 -25.32 -21.83 -22.56
N GLU A 379 -26.14 -22.84 -22.90
CA GLU A 379 -25.99 -24.25 -22.45
C GLU A 379 -24.63 -24.90 -22.78
N ASN A 380 -23.83 -24.34 -23.69
CA ASN A 380 -22.50 -24.86 -24.07
C ASN A 380 -21.33 -23.92 -23.73
N GLY A 381 -21.52 -22.92 -22.86
CA GLY A 381 -20.45 -22.03 -22.41
C GLY A 381 -19.77 -21.28 -23.56
N ASN A 382 -20.31 -20.14 -23.98
CA ASN A 382 -19.72 -19.37 -25.07
C ASN A 382 -18.31 -18.90 -24.69
N THR A 383 -17.27 -19.55 -25.22
CA THR A 383 -15.85 -19.23 -24.95
C THR A 383 -15.52 -17.77 -25.26
N SER A 384 -16.19 -17.17 -26.25
CA SER A 384 -16.06 -15.74 -26.55
C SER A 384 -16.56 -14.84 -25.42
N ALA A 385 -17.67 -15.20 -24.76
CA ALA A 385 -18.19 -14.46 -23.61
C ALA A 385 -17.29 -14.62 -22.37
N GLY A 386 -16.64 -15.78 -22.24
CA GLY A 386 -15.63 -16.01 -21.21
C GLY A 386 -14.39 -15.13 -21.39
N ILE A 387 -13.82 -15.11 -22.60
CA ILE A 387 -12.68 -14.25 -22.94
C ILE A 387 -13.03 -12.77 -22.74
N ALA A 388 -14.23 -12.35 -23.13
CA ALA A 388 -14.70 -10.98 -22.90
C ALA A 388 -14.76 -10.64 -21.41
N THR A 389 -15.19 -11.58 -20.56
CA THR A 389 -15.24 -11.39 -19.10
C THR A 389 -13.83 -11.19 -18.53
N VAL A 390 -12.86 -12.00 -18.96
CA VAL A 390 -11.45 -11.84 -18.55
C VAL A 390 -10.90 -10.48 -19.01
N ALA A 391 -11.14 -10.07 -20.26
CA ALA A 391 -10.68 -8.78 -20.77
C ALA A 391 -11.30 -7.59 -20.01
N LEU A 392 -12.57 -7.68 -19.64
CA LEU A 392 -13.25 -6.63 -18.86
C LEU A 392 -12.74 -6.55 -17.42
N VAL A 393 -12.34 -7.67 -16.81
CA VAL A 393 -11.63 -7.68 -15.52
C VAL A 393 -10.31 -6.94 -15.62
N TRP A 394 -9.53 -7.18 -16.69
CA TRP A 394 -8.26 -6.49 -16.91
C TRP A 394 -8.48 -4.98 -17.06
N ILE A 395 -9.46 -4.57 -17.86
CA ILE A 395 -9.81 -3.17 -18.07
C ILE A 395 -10.22 -2.51 -16.74
N TYR A 396 -11.10 -3.16 -15.97
CA TYR A 396 -11.54 -2.67 -14.66
C TYR A 396 -10.33 -2.42 -13.74
N LEU A 397 -9.46 -3.42 -13.59
CA LEU A 397 -8.30 -3.32 -12.70
C LEU A 397 -7.27 -2.31 -13.22
N GLY A 398 -7.05 -2.22 -14.53
CA GLY A 398 -6.14 -1.22 -15.11
C GLY A 398 -6.57 0.20 -14.78
N PHE A 399 -7.85 0.54 -14.98
CA PHE A 399 -8.39 1.85 -14.64
C PHE A 399 -8.45 2.10 -13.14
N PHE A 400 -8.76 1.09 -12.33
CA PHE A 400 -8.78 1.21 -10.88
C PHE A 400 -7.39 1.57 -10.34
N ASN A 401 -6.35 0.82 -10.73
CA ASN A 401 -4.98 1.10 -10.33
C ASN A 401 -4.51 2.45 -10.86
N PHE A 402 -4.98 2.89 -12.03
CA PHE A 402 -4.67 4.24 -12.50
C PHE A 402 -5.15 5.35 -11.52
N ALA A 403 -6.23 5.14 -10.76
CA ALA A 403 -6.68 6.11 -9.75
C ALA A 403 -6.04 5.94 -8.37
N CYS A 404 -5.59 4.73 -8.00
CA CYS A 404 -5.09 4.44 -6.66
C CYS A 404 -4.00 5.38 -6.12
N PRO A 405 -2.90 5.69 -6.85
CA PRO A 405 -1.83 6.53 -6.31
C PRO A 405 -2.29 7.97 -6.03
N ILE A 406 -3.34 8.41 -6.72
CA ILE A 406 -3.95 9.74 -6.55
C ILE A 406 -4.88 9.75 -5.33
N LEU A 407 -5.59 8.67 -5.06
CA LEU A 407 -6.47 8.54 -3.90
C LEU A 407 -5.69 8.55 -2.56
N TYR A 408 -4.54 7.86 -2.50
CA TYR A 408 -3.69 7.86 -1.31
C TYR A 408 -2.98 9.19 -1.06
N SER A 409 -2.66 9.96 -2.10
CA SER A 409 -2.06 11.29 -1.95
C SER A 409 -3.09 12.38 -1.57
N CYS A 410 -4.37 12.18 -1.88
CA CYS A 410 -5.45 13.09 -1.49
C CYS A 410 -5.81 13.02 0.01
N THR A 411 -5.84 11.82 0.58
CA THR A 411 -6.15 11.64 2.02
C THR A 411 -5.07 12.28 2.89
N SER A 412 -3.79 12.12 2.53
CA SER A 412 -2.69 12.73 3.27
C SER A 412 -2.63 14.27 3.19
N ALA A 413 -2.99 14.84 2.04
CA ALA A 413 -3.06 16.29 1.86
C ALA A 413 -4.16 16.92 2.73
N SER A 414 -5.25 16.18 2.97
CA SER A 414 -6.33 16.63 3.86
C SER A 414 -5.95 16.61 5.34
N THR A 415 -5.06 15.70 5.76
CA THR A 415 -4.55 15.59 7.14
C THR A 415 -3.43 16.57 7.46
N GLN A 416 -2.64 17.02 6.48
CA GLN A 416 -1.48 17.88 6.74
C GLN A 416 -1.79 19.35 6.91
N GLY A 417 -3.06 19.78 6.83
CA GLY A 417 -3.40 21.18 7.07
C GLY A 417 -2.68 22.17 6.16
N CYS A 418 -2.10 21.72 5.04
CA CYS A 418 -1.49 22.60 4.05
C CYS A 418 -2.59 23.48 3.47
N SER A 419 -2.68 24.70 4.00
CA SER A 419 -3.56 25.80 3.58
C SER A 419 -3.35 26.23 2.13
N HIS A 420 -2.39 25.63 1.44
CA HIS A 420 -2.03 25.91 0.05
C HIS A 420 -2.20 24.70 -0.87
N ALA A 421 -3.11 23.77 -0.54
CA ALA A 421 -3.61 22.84 -1.55
C ALA A 421 -4.42 23.65 -2.58
N ASN A 422 -3.85 23.78 -3.78
CA ASN A 422 -4.51 24.31 -4.98
C ASN A 422 -6.00 23.92 -5.03
N PRO A 423 -6.87 24.84 -5.48
CA PRO A 423 -8.30 24.67 -5.38
C PRO A 423 -8.75 23.40 -6.11
N TRP A 424 -9.59 22.65 -5.40
CA TRP A 424 -10.53 21.65 -5.92
C TRP A 424 -11.19 22.00 -7.26
#